data_AF-A0A7W7HBA5-F1
#
_entry.id   AF-A0A7W7HBA5-F1
#
_cell.length_a   1.000
_cell.length_b   1.000
_cell.length_c   1.000
_cell.angle_alpha   90.00
_cell.angle_beta   90.00
_cell.angle_gamma   90.00
#
_symmetry.space_group_name_H-M   'P 1'
#
loop_
_entity.id
_entity.type
_entity.pdbx_description
1 polymer ?
#
loop_
_entity_poly.entity_id
_entity_poly.type
_entity_poly.pdbx_seq_one_letter_code
_entity_poly.pdbx_strand_id
1 'polypeptide(L)'
;MYHQHFLSATGSDLGPLDSGERVLWRGRCAVAEYAFDEASSLPRWTLPEETDVIVTDRRVRFVHVADGTQSSGELFWLWPQHLRVQPGNRETGRNATVTQIQLVCVGPAGTYPALIFAGGDLATVGDADRLANLLRKTIAHFRVENADLIGVPAPQVRMLSRLAIGPEFSNFQGGTGQTVTVLGSVPVPAPEQPEPEPEPVHQDDTPVSGPRAHADRPGREADALRAEEAMRAEQDSRSAEPDLASRAASLAARVANLVSEAPDGGQTNLSAYLDGEYGSGR
;
A
#
# COMPACT_ATOMS: atom_id res chain seq x y z
N MET A 1 11.42 4.65 11.19
CA MET A 1 10.72 5.95 11.08
C MET A 1 9.90 5.88 9.81
N TYR A 2 8.59 6.03 9.89
CA TYR A 2 7.71 5.88 8.71
C TYR A 2 7.86 7.08 7.80
N HIS A 3 8.25 6.83 6.56
CA HIS A 3 8.45 7.84 5.55
C HIS A 3 7.10 8.21 4.93
N GLN A 4 6.63 9.45 5.09
CA GLN A 4 5.49 9.94 4.32
C GLN A 4 5.97 10.35 2.93
N HIS A 5 5.28 9.89 1.88
CA HIS A 5 5.72 10.15 0.50
C HIS A 5 4.89 11.21 -0.20
N PHE A 6 3.60 11.29 0.12
CA PHE A 6 2.66 12.11 -0.66
C PHE A 6 2.09 13.29 0.13
N LEU A 7 2.15 13.25 1.47
CA LEU A 7 1.74 14.36 2.32
C LEU A 7 2.89 15.36 2.47
N SER A 8 2.61 16.62 2.16
CA SER A 8 3.55 17.72 2.40
C SER A 8 3.62 18.08 3.88
N ALA A 9 4.65 18.83 4.27
CA ALA A 9 4.73 19.36 5.63
C ALA A 9 3.46 20.15 5.98
N THR A 10 2.98 20.05 7.22
CA THR A 10 1.77 20.75 7.66
C THR A 10 1.87 22.25 7.39
N GLY A 11 0.80 22.85 6.85
CA GLY A 11 0.78 24.25 6.45
C GLY A 11 1.44 24.55 5.10
N SER A 12 1.91 23.54 4.37
CA SER A 12 2.45 23.73 3.02
C SER A 12 1.36 24.21 2.07
N ASP A 13 1.60 25.37 1.45
CA ASP A 13 0.86 25.82 0.29
C ASP A 13 1.52 25.27 -0.98
N LEU A 14 0.77 24.47 -1.75
CA LEU A 14 1.24 23.91 -3.01
C LEU A 14 1.24 24.95 -4.15
N GLY A 15 0.75 26.16 -3.87
CA GLY A 15 0.62 27.24 -4.83
C GLY A 15 -0.43 26.95 -5.92
N PRO A 16 -0.52 27.82 -6.93
CA PRO A 16 -1.40 27.59 -8.07
C PRO A 16 -0.97 26.37 -8.88
N LEU A 17 -1.85 25.90 -9.78
CA LEU A 17 -1.48 24.94 -10.80
C LEU A 17 -0.44 25.55 -11.75
N ASP A 18 0.41 24.70 -12.33
CA ASP A 18 1.44 25.15 -13.25
C ASP A 18 0.79 25.72 -14.53
N SER A 19 1.49 26.62 -15.21
CA SER A 19 1.00 27.13 -16.50
C SER A 19 0.76 25.99 -17.50
N GLY A 20 -0.45 25.95 -18.06
CA GLY A 20 -0.89 24.94 -19.02
C GLY A 20 -1.30 23.59 -18.40
N GLU A 21 -1.26 23.44 -17.08
CA GLU A 21 -1.81 22.27 -16.39
C GLU A 21 -3.34 22.30 -16.45
N ARG A 22 -3.95 21.23 -16.96
CA ARG A 22 -5.41 21.15 -17.18
C ARG A 22 -6.07 20.31 -16.10
N VAL A 23 -7.11 20.85 -15.49
CA VAL A 23 -7.97 20.08 -14.56
C VAL A 23 -8.85 19.13 -15.35
N LEU A 24 -8.75 17.83 -15.04
CA LEU A 24 -9.53 16.76 -15.68
C LEU A 24 -10.68 16.28 -14.80
N TRP A 25 -10.49 16.33 -13.48
CA TRP A 25 -11.52 16.00 -12.50
C TRP A 25 -11.28 16.79 -11.20
N ARG A 26 -12.37 17.10 -10.50
CA ARG A 26 -12.38 17.70 -9.16
C ARG A 26 -13.53 17.11 -8.38
N GLY A 27 -13.28 16.77 -7.12
CA GLY A 27 -14.29 16.28 -6.20
C GLY A 27 -13.75 16.18 -4.78
N ARG A 28 -14.53 15.59 -3.89
CA ARG A 28 -14.17 15.35 -2.49
C ARG A 28 -14.16 13.88 -2.17
N CYS A 29 -13.09 13.41 -1.52
CA CYS A 29 -13.01 12.04 -1.05
C CYS A 29 -11.93 11.92 0.03
N ALA A 30 -12.00 10.87 0.85
CA ALA A 30 -10.97 10.57 1.82
C ALA A 30 -9.69 10.18 1.09
N VAL A 31 -8.56 10.67 1.61
CA VAL A 31 -7.24 10.42 1.05
C VAL A 31 -6.38 9.77 2.14
N ALA A 32 -5.67 8.70 1.82
CA ALA A 32 -4.77 8.05 2.77
C ALA A 32 -3.51 7.56 2.08
N GLU A 33 -2.44 7.38 2.85
CA GLU A 33 -1.25 6.65 2.40
C GLU A 33 -1.15 5.33 3.13
N TYR A 34 -0.96 4.26 2.37
CA TYR A 34 -0.69 2.92 2.89
C TYR A 34 0.72 2.49 2.50
N ALA A 35 1.30 1.60 3.30
CA ALA A 35 2.52 0.90 2.97
C ALA A 35 2.23 -0.59 2.86
N PHE A 36 2.44 -1.17 1.68
CA PHE A 36 2.18 -2.59 1.43
C PHE A 36 3.39 -3.51 1.72
N ASP A 37 4.40 -2.99 2.43
CA ASP A 37 5.60 -3.70 2.86
C ASP A 37 5.46 -4.37 4.24
N GLU A 38 4.43 -4.02 5.04
CA GLU A 38 4.18 -4.57 6.38
C GLU A 38 2.96 -5.50 6.44
N ALA A 39 3.03 -6.54 7.28
CA ALA A 39 2.01 -7.60 7.40
C ALA A 39 0.65 -7.16 7.98
N SER A 40 0.46 -5.87 8.22
CA SER A 40 -0.84 -5.25 8.51
C SER A 40 -0.78 -3.79 8.08
N SER A 41 -1.31 -3.46 6.91
CA SER A 41 -1.22 -2.10 6.37
C SER A 41 -2.29 -1.22 6.98
N LEU A 42 -2.06 -0.75 8.21
CA LEU A 42 -2.73 0.46 8.69
C LEU A 42 -2.30 1.64 7.82
N PRO A 43 -3.19 2.62 7.58
CA PRO A 43 -2.77 3.85 6.90
C PRO A 43 -1.67 4.54 7.72
N ARG A 44 -0.63 5.03 7.04
CA ARG A 44 0.39 5.92 7.61
C ARG A 44 -0.25 7.23 8.05
N TRP A 45 -1.19 7.72 7.26
CA TRP A 45 -2.03 8.88 7.56
C TRP A 45 -3.33 8.79 6.75
N THR A 46 -4.36 9.48 7.23
CA THR A 46 -5.68 9.58 6.57
C THR A 46 -6.22 11.00 6.71
N LEU A 47 -6.78 11.53 5.63
CA LEU A 47 -7.57 12.75 5.55
C LEU A 47 -9.04 12.37 5.28
N PRO A 48 -10.02 13.12 5.81
CA PRO A 48 -11.43 12.72 5.81
C PRO A 48 -12.10 12.96 4.45
N GLU A 49 -13.36 12.52 4.31
CA GLU A 49 -14.10 12.53 3.03
C GLU A 49 -14.34 13.93 2.44
N GLU A 50 -14.19 14.98 3.24
CA GLU A 50 -14.31 16.37 2.83
C GLU A 50 -13.03 16.93 2.18
N THR A 51 -11.97 16.12 2.03
CA THR A 51 -10.71 16.54 1.38
C THR A 51 -10.96 16.86 -0.08
N ASP A 52 -10.58 18.07 -0.51
CA ASP A 52 -10.70 18.50 -1.91
C ASP A 52 -9.58 17.84 -2.73
N VAL A 53 -9.94 17.11 -3.78
CA VAL A 53 -9.01 16.40 -4.66
C VAL A 53 -9.16 16.91 -6.09
N ILE A 54 -8.03 17.21 -6.73
CA ILE A 54 -7.95 17.68 -8.11
C ILE A 54 -7.02 16.75 -8.88
N VAL A 55 -7.53 16.20 -9.98
CA VAL A 55 -6.75 15.38 -10.92
C VAL A 55 -6.49 16.23 -12.16
N THR A 56 -5.22 16.38 -12.51
CA THR A 56 -4.77 17.13 -13.68
C THR A 56 -4.12 16.21 -14.70
N ASP A 57 -3.72 16.76 -15.85
CA ASP A 57 -2.92 16.03 -16.82
C ASP A 57 -1.47 15.76 -16.41
N ARG A 58 -1.02 16.24 -15.23
CA ARG A 58 0.35 16.04 -14.72
C ARG A 58 0.43 15.32 -13.36
N ARG A 59 -0.56 15.50 -12.50
CA ARG A 59 -0.57 15.01 -11.11
C ARG A 59 -1.97 14.96 -10.52
N VAL A 60 -2.08 14.34 -9.35
CA VAL A 60 -3.18 14.58 -8.42
C VAL A 60 -2.69 15.47 -7.29
N ARG A 61 -3.53 16.42 -6.89
CA ARG A 61 -3.34 17.26 -5.71
C ARG A 61 -4.51 17.07 -4.76
N PHE A 62 -4.25 17.12 -3.47
CA PHE A 62 -5.28 17.08 -2.44
C PHE A 62 -5.00 18.12 -1.37
N VAL A 63 -6.07 18.72 -0.85
CA VAL A 63 -6.02 19.73 0.21
C VAL A 63 -7.17 19.49 1.17
N HIS A 64 -6.85 19.43 2.45
CA HIS A 64 -7.81 19.39 3.54
C HIS A 64 -7.52 20.54 4.51
N VAL A 65 -8.55 21.28 4.90
CA VAL A 65 -8.46 22.38 5.86
C VAL A 65 -9.36 22.05 7.05
N ALA A 66 -8.76 21.92 8.23
CA ALA A 66 -9.46 21.70 9.49
C ALA A 66 -8.90 22.61 10.58
N ASP A 67 -9.79 23.28 11.32
CA ASP A 67 -9.42 24.13 12.47
C ASP A 67 -8.30 25.16 12.17
N GLY A 68 -8.30 25.72 10.96
CA GLY A 68 -7.27 26.67 10.50
C GLY A 68 -5.94 26.04 10.08
N THR A 69 -5.81 24.72 10.16
CA THR A 69 -4.63 23.96 9.72
C THR A 69 -4.88 23.36 8.35
N GLN A 70 -3.95 23.61 7.41
CA GLN A 70 -3.98 23.02 6.07
C GLN A 70 -3.07 21.79 6.01
N SER A 71 -3.62 20.67 5.54
CA SER A 71 -2.90 19.47 5.13
C SER A 71 -3.02 19.32 3.62
N SER A 72 -1.90 19.19 2.93
CA SER A 72 -1.88 19.15 1.46
C SER A 72 -0.86 18.13 0.97
N GLY A 73 -1.02 17.70 -0.28
CA GLY A 73 -0.08 16.79 -0.91
C GLY A 73 -0.31 16.61 -2.39
N GLU A 74 0.64 15.98 -3.05
CA GLU A 74 0.58 15.72 -4.48
C GLU A 74 1.29 14.43 -4.88
N LEU A 75 0.84 13.84 -5.99
CA LEU A 75 1.43 12.65 -6.59
C LEU A 75 1.50 12.83 -8.10
N PHE A 76 2.70 12.72 -8.66
CA PHE A 76 2.96 12.91 -10.09
C PHE A 76 2.78 11.63 -10.90
N TRP A 77 2.34 11.75 -12.16
CA TRP A 77 2.07 10.60 -13.04
C TRP A 77 3.29 9.77 -13.43
N LEU A 78 4.51 10.23 -13.12
CA LEU A 78 5.71 9.41 -13.25
C LEU A 78 5.80 8.26 -12.21
N TRP A 79 5.11 8.33 -11.07
CA TRP A 79 5.34 7.39 -9.96
C TRP A 79 4.47 6.12 -9.95
N PRO A 80 3.15 6.15 -10.24
CA PRO A 80 2.30 4.98 -10.04
C PRO A 80 2.67 3.78 -10.91
N GLN A 81 2.95 2.64 -10.30
CA GLN A 81 3.19 1.38 -11.01
C GLN A 81 1.88 0.60 -11.21
N HIS A 82 0.99 0.63 -10.21
CA HIS A 82 -0.30 -0.04 -10.29
C HIS A 82 -1.43 0.90 -9.91
N LEU A 83 -2.54 0.76 -10.63
CA LEU A 83 -3.83 1.33 -10.28
C LEU A 83 -4.77 0.18 -9.94
N ARG A 84 -5.33 0.19 -8.74
CA ARG A 84 -6.27 -0.83 -8.25
C ARG A 84 -7.59 -0.18 -7.90
N VAL A 85 -8.69 -0.89 -8.19
CA VAL A 85 -10.01 -0.58 -7.65
C VAL A 85 -10.42 -1.77 -6.80
N GLN A 86 -10.66 -1.52 -5.52
CA GLN A 86 -11.16 -2.50 -4.57
C GLN A 86 -12.59 -2.12 -4.18
N PRO A 87 -13.60 -2.81 -4.73
CA PRO A 87 -14.99 -2.59 -4.37
C PRO A 87 -15.19 -2.88 -2.89
N GLY A 88 -15.91 -1.98 -2.23
CA GLY A 88 -16.35 -2.22 -0.87
C GLY A 88 -17.25 -3.45 -0.76
N ASN A 89 -17.27 -4.13 0.39
CA ASN A 89 -18.28 -5.11 0.75
C ASN A 89 -19.33 -4.46 1.65
N ARG A 90 -20.59 -4.44 1.20
CA ARG A 90 -21.77 -4.06 1.98
C ARG A 90 -22.42 -5.34 2.53
N GLU A 91 -21.67 -6.17 3.24
CA GLU A 91 -22.29 -7.29 3.96
C GLU A 91 -23.04 -6.72 5.17
N THR A 92 -24.35 -6.95 5.22
CA THR A 92 -25.24 -6.55 6.31
C THR A 92 -24.76 -7.12 7.63
N GLY A 93 -24.18 -6.27 8.49
CA GLY A 93 -23.89 -6.59 9.89
C GLY A 93 -22.55 -6.09 10.41
N ARG A 94 -21.60 -5.75 9.53
CA ARG A 94 -20.36 -5.03 9.89
C ARG A 94 -20.20 -3.83 8.97
N ASN A 95 -19.63 -2.74 9.49
CA ASN A 95 -19.43 -1.48 8.77
C ASN A 95 -19.06 -1.73 7.31
N ALA A 96 -19.95 -1.33 6.39
CA ALA A 96 -19.73 -1.49 4.97
C ALA A 96 -18.36 -0.91 4.62
N THR A 97 -17.50 -1.72 4.02
CA THR A 97 -16.23 -1.19 3.52
C THR A 97 -16.54 -0.33 2.30
N VAL A 98 -15.92 0.84 2.20
CA VAL A 98 -16.12 1.77 1.08
C VAL A 98 -15.25 1.33 -0.09
N THR A 99 -15.68 1.60 -1.32
CA THR A 99 -14.84 1.36 -2.50
C THR A 99 -13.59 2.21 -2.45
N GLN A 100 -12.44 1.61 -2.74
CA GLN A 100 -11.13 2.25 -2.69
C GLN A 100 -10.46 2.23 -4.05
N ILE A 101 -9.89 3.37 -4.46
CA ILE A 101 -8.94 3.47 -5.56
C ILE A 101 -7.54 3.56 -4.98
N GLN A 102 -6.60 2.74 -5.46
CA GLN A 102 -5.24 2.66 -4.93
C GLN A 102 -4.22 2.93 -6.05
N LEU A 103 -3.38 3.95 -5.88
CA LEU A 103 -2.22 4.25 -6.72
C LEU A 103 -0.95 3.76 -6.03
N VAL A 104 -0.52 2.54 -6.37
CA VAL A 104 0.66 1.90 -5.77
C VAL A 104 1.91 2.33 -6.53
N CYS A 105 2.90 2.84 -5.82
CA CYS A 105 4.17 3.30 -6.36
C CYS A 105 5.32 2.38 -5.92
N VAL A 106 6.42 2.39 -6.66
CA VAL A 106 7.68 1.75 -6.23
C VAL A 106 8.39 2.73 -5.30
N GLY A 107 8.55 2.35 -4.04
CA GLY A 107 9.23 3.17 -3.03
C GLY A 107 10.71 2.79 -2.86
N PRO A 108 11.44 3.55 -2.02
CA PRO A 108 12.81 3.21 -1.64
C PRO A 108 12.87 1.88 -0.88
N ALA A 109 14.02 1.21 -0.90
CA ALA A 109 14.29 -0.01 -0.13
C ALA A 109 13.28 -1.17 -0.36
N GLY A 110 12.64 -1.23 -1.53
CA GLY A 110 11.65 -2.27 -1.85
C GLY A 110 10.28 -2.07 -1.21
N THR A 111 9.98 -0.85 -0.75
CA THR A 111 8.68 -0.49 -0.19
C THR A 111 7.65 -0.19 -1.29
N TYR A 112 6.36 -0.24 -0.95
CA TYR A 112 5.27 0.00 -1.90
C TYR A 112 4.26 0.99 -1.30
N PRO A 113 4.59 2.29 -1.25
CA PRO A 113 3.67 3.31 -0.80
C PRO A 113 2.51 3.44 -1.79
N ALA A 114 1.31 3.61 -1.27
CA ALA A 114 0.11 3.73 -2.07
C ALA A 114 -0.78 4.87 -1.61
N LEU A 115 -1.14 5.74 -2.55
CA LEU A 115 -2.13 6.79 -2.33
C LEU A 115 -3.53 6.21 -2.58
N ILE A 116 -4.39 6.31 -1.57
CA ILE A 116 -5.73 5.73 -1.57
C ILE A 116 -6.78 6.83 -1.61
N PHE A 117 -7.82 6.65 -2.43
CA PHE A 117 -9.02 7.48 -2.46
C PHE A 117 -10.26 6.65 -2.14
N ALA A 118 -11.14 7.14 -1.26
CA ALA A 118 -12.38 6.45 -0.89
C ALA A 118 -13.45 7.42 -0.40
N GLY A 119 -14.73 7.05 -0.47
CA GLY A 119 -15.82 7.85 0.10
C GLY A 119 -16.06 9.18 -0.60
N GLY A 120 -16.90 10.05 -0.01
CA GLY A 120 -17.31 11.31 -0.62
C GLY A 120 -17.96 11.12 -2.00
N ASP A 121 -17.44 11.80 -3.02
CA ASP A 121 -17.87 11.68 -4.42
C ASP A 121 -17.55 10.30 -5.04
N LEU A 122 -16.83 9.43 -4.32
CA LEU A 122 -16.57 8.03 -4.69
C LEU A 122 -17.47 7.04 -3.94
N ALA A 123 -18.65 7.48 -3.51
CA ALA A 123 -19.59 6.68 -2.70
C ALA A 123 -20.07 5.40 -3.40
N THR A 124 -20.06 5.33 -4.73
CA THR A 124 -20.45 4.14 -5.50
C THR A 124 -19.28 3.52 -6.25
N VAL A 125 -19.38 2.21 -6.54
CA VAL A 125 -18.39 1.52 -7.39
C VAL A 125 -18.30 2.16 -8.77
N GLY A 126 -19.43 2.62 -9.33
CA GLY A 126 -19.44 3.29 -10.63
C GLY A 126 -18.73 4.65 -10.64
N ASP A 127 -18.82 5.42 -9.55
CA ASP A 127 -18.05 6.67 -9.39
C ASP A 127 -16.55 6.38 -9.33
N ALA A 128 -16.17 5.36 -8.53
CA ALA A 128 -14.79 4.94 -8.41
C ALA A 128 -14.22 4.42 -9.75
N ASP A 129 -14.98 3.62 -10.50
CA ASP A 129 -14.57 3.13 -11.82
C ASP A 129 -14.39 4.28 -12.82
N ARG A 130 -15.27 5.29 -12.81
CA ARG A 130 -15.12 6.48 -13.66
C ARG A 130 -13.81 7.22 -13.37
N LEU A 131 -13.52 7.49 -12.09
CA LEU A 131 -12.27 8.16 -11.71
C LEU A 131 -11.05 7.29 -12.01
N ALA A 132 -11.10 5.98 -11.72
CA ALA A 132 -10.01 5.05 -12.03
C ALA A 132 -9.72 5.00 -13.54
N ASN A 133 -10.75 4.99 -14.38
CA ASN A 133 -10.57 5.04 -15.83
C ASN A 133 -9.95 6.37 -16.29
N LEU A 134 -10.34 7.50 -15.69
CA LEU A 134 -9.73 8.80 -15.94
C LEU A 134 -8.26 8.81 -15.53
N LEU A 135 -7.92 8.31 -14.33
CA LEU A 135 -6.55 8.19 -13.84
C LEU A 135 -5.70 7.30 -14.77
N ARG A 136 -6.21 6.12 -15.13
CA ARG A 136 -5.56 5.18 -16.06
C ARG A 136 -5.19 5.87 -17.38
N LYS A 137 -6.17 6.52 -18.02
CA LYS A 137 -5.99 7.21 -19.30
C LYS A 137 -4.99 8.35 -19.17
N THR A 138 -5.10 9.14 -18.12
CA THR A 138 -4.25 10.31 -17.89
C THR A 138 -2.79 9.93 -17.63
N ILE A 139 -2.54 8.94 -16.76
CA ILE A 139 -1.18 8.45 -16.48
C ILE A 139 -0.58 7.86 -17.76
N ALA A 140 -1.34 7.05 -18.51
CA ALA A 140 -0.87 6.49 -19.76
C ALA A 140 -0.52 7.57 -20.79
N HIS A 141 -1.37 8.59 -20.94
CA HIS A 141 -1.14 9.70 -21.85
C HIS A 141 0.10 10.51 -21.48
N PHE A 142 0.20 10.91 -20.20
CA PHE A 142 1.38 11.62 -19.68
C PHE A 142 2.68 10.87 -19.97
N ARG A 143 2.72 9.55 -19.77
CA ARG A 143 3.93 8.75 -20.01
C ARG A 143 4.25 8.54 -21.48
N VAL A 144 3.24 8.54 -22.35
CA VAL A 144 3.46 8.51 -23.80
C VAL A 144 4.05 9.84 -24.27
N GLU A 145 3.50 10.97 -23.81
CA GLU A 145 3.98 12.31 -24.18
C GLU A 145 5.39 12.60 -23.65
N ASN A 146 5.76 12.02 -22.51
CA ASN A 146 7.05 12.25 -21.86
C ASN A 146 8.03 11.07 -22.01
N ALA A 147 7.73 10.09 -22.87
CA ALA A 147 8.43 8.80 -22.92
C ALA A 147 9.96 8.92 -23.02
N ASP A 148 10.45 9.85 -23.85
CA ASP A 148 11.88 10.09 -24.04
C ASP A 148 12.55 10.64 -22.77
N LEU A 149 11.85 11.52 -22.03
CA LEU A 149 12.34 12.12 -20.79
C LEU A 149 12.42 11.10 -19.65
N ILE A 150 11.47 10.19 -19.57
CA ILE A 150 11.42 9.15 -18.53
C ILE A 150 12.04 7.82 -18.96
N GLY A 151 12.68 7.77 -20.13
CA GLY A 151 13.42 6.60 -20.62
C GLY A 151 12.55 5.38 -20.93
N VAL A 152 11.29 5.58 -21.35
CA VAL A 152 10.37 4.47 -21.66
C VAL A 152 10.64 3.94 -23.08
N PRO A 153 11.02 2.66 -23.25
CA PRO A 153 11.32 2.10 -24.56
C PRO A 153 10.12 2.11 -25.52
N ALA A 154 10.34 2.30 -26.81
CA ALA A 154 9.28 2.34 -27.84
C ALA A 154 8.28 1.16 -27.80
N PRO A 155 8.67 -0.11 -27.52
CA PRO A 155 7.71 -1.20 -27.32
C PRO A 155 6.74 -0.95 -26.16
N GLN A 156 7.22 -0.38 -25.05
CA GLN A 156 6.41 -0.06 -23.88
C GLN A 156 5.50 1.15 -24.14
N VAL A 157 5.96 2.15 -24.90
CA VAL A 157 5.11 3.27 -25.35
C VAL A 157 3.89 2.74 -26.12
N ARG A 158 4.08 1.80 -27.06
CA ARG A 158 2.95 1.18 -27.79
C ARG A 158 1.98 0.44 -26.87
N MET A 159 2.48 -0.21 -25.80
CA MET A 159 1.64 -0.84 -24.80
C MET A 159 0.87 0.18 -23.96
N LEU A 160 1.49 1.31 -23.60
CA LEU A 160 0.82 2.42 -22.90
C LEU A 160 -0.28 3.06 -23.76
N SER A 161 -0.06 3.24 -25.06
CA SER A 161 -1.11 3.74 -25.97
C SER A 161 -2.32 2.79 -26.00
N ARG A 162 -2.08 1.47 -25.95
CA ARG A 162 -3.17 0.49 -25.80
C ARG A 162 -3.84 0.59 -24.45
N LEU A 163 -3.11 0.93 -23.39
CA LEU A 163 -3.69 1.13 -22.07
C LEU A 163 -4.57 2.39 -22.00
N ALA A 164 -4.34 3.41 -22.83
CA ALA A 164 -5.24 4.56 -22.91
C ALA A 164 -6.61 4.22 -23.55
N ILE A 165 -6.65 3.20 -24.42
CA ILE A 165 -7.83 2.82 -25.22
C ILE A 165 -8.43 1.48 -24.75
N GLY A 166 -7.69 0.73 -23.93
CA GLY A 166 -8.03 -0.62 -23.51
C GLY A 166 -9.24 -0.70 -22.58
N PRO A 167 -9.62 -1.92 -22.18
CA PRO A 167 -10.81 -2.18 -21.39
C PRO A 167 -10.84 -1.33 -20.12
N GLU A 168 -12.03 -0.83 -19.82
CA GLU A 168 -12.29 0.02 -18.68
C GLU A 168 -12.47 -0.80 -17.40
N PHE A 169 -12.19 -0.17 -16.27
CA PHE A 169 -12.63 -0.68 -14.97
C PHE A 169 -14.16 -0.81 -15.01
N SER A 170 -14.64 -1.98 -14.62
CA SER A 170 -16.06 -2.35 -14.56
C SER A 170 -16.22 -3.34 -13.42
N ASN A 171 -16.37 -2.78 -12.22
CA ASN A 171 -16.49 -3.51 -10.98
C ASN A 171 -17.96 -3.53 -10.51
N PHE A 172 -18.24 -4.41 -9.55
CA PHE A 172 -19.52 -4.46 -8.85
C PHE A 172 -19.29 -4.53 -7.35
N GLN A 173 -20.28 -4.10 -6.57
CA GLN A 173 -20.20 -4.10 -5.11
C GLN A 173 -19.91 -5.51 -4.58
N GLY A 174 -18.93 -5.64 -3.67
CA GLY A 174 -18.50 -6.93 -3.14
C GLY A 174 -17.69 -7.80 -4.11
N GLY A 175 -17.38 -7.32 -5.31
CA GLY A 175 -16.52 -8.02 -6.26
C GLY A 175 -15.04 -8.06 -5.82
N THR A 176 -14.24 -8.88 -6.49
CA THR A 176 -12.81 -9.06 -6.16
C THR A 176 -11.93 -7.85 -6.48
N GLY A 177 -12.48 -6.86 -7.19
CA GLY A 177 -11.73 -5.71 -7.70
C GLY A 177 -10.88 -6.03 -8.92
N GLN A 178 -10.26 -4.98 -9.45
CA GLN A 178 -9.42 -5.03 -10.65
C GLN A 178 -8.11 -4.28 -10.41
N THR A 179 -7.03 -4.77 -11.02
CA THR A 179 -5.71 -4.14 -10.95
C THR A 179 -5.15 -4.00 -12.36
N VAL A 180 -4.59 -2.83 -12.65
CA VAL A 180 -3.90 -2.52 -13.90
C VAL A 180 -2.48 -2.08 -13.59
N THR A 181 -1.51 -2.63 -14.31
CA THR A 181 -0.12 -2.17 -14.29
C THR A 181 0.08 -1.08 -15.33
N VAL A 182 0.67 0.04 -14.92
CA VAL A 182 1.02 1.16 -15.81
C VAL A 182 2.55 1.16 -15.98
N LEU A 183 3.01 0.90 -17.20
CA LEU A 183 4.44 0.81 -17.53
C LEU A 183 5.16 2.16 -17.44
N GLY A 184 6.47 2.14 -17.27
CA GLY A 184 7.29 3.37 -17.21
C GLY A 184 7.22 4.13 -15.89
N SER A 185 6.90 3.45 -14.78
CA SER A 185 6.95 4.05 -13.45
C SER A 185 8.40 4.29 -13.03
N VAL A 186 8.65 5.48 -12.48
CA VAL A 186 9.91 5.85 -11.82
C VAL A 186 9.74 5.68 -10.31
N PRO A 187 10.74 5.18 -9.57
CA PRO A 187 10.66 5.08 -8.11
C PRO A 187 10.40 6.43 -7.45
N VAL A 188 9.58 6.41 -6.40
CA VAL A 188 9.36 7.58 -5.53
C VAL A 188 10.66 7.85 -4.76
N PRO A 189 11.11 9.11 -4.66
CA PRO A 189 12.26 9.46 -3.85
C PRO A 189 12.09 9.04 -2.38
N ALA A 190 13.20 8.70 -1.72
CA ALA A 190 13.21 8.66 -0.27
C ALA A 190 12.98 10.10 0.27
N PRO A 191 12.25 10.27 1.38
CA PRO A 191 12.20 11.58 2.02
C PRO A 191 13.61 12.02 2.41
N GLU A 192 13.91 13.30 2.24
CA GLU A 192 15.14 13.88 2.73
C GLU A 192 15.23 13.62 4.25
N GLN A 193 16.30 12.93 4.66
CA GLN A 193 16.60 12.84 6.09
C GLN A 193 17.02 14.25 6.53
N PRO A 194 16.48 14.78 7.64
CA PRO A 194 17.01 16.02 8.18
C PRO A 194 18.51 15.81 8.40
N GLU A 195 19.33 16.68 7.81
CA GLU A 195 20.76 16.69 8.09
C GLU A 195 20.93 16.70 9.62
N PRO A 196 21.82 15.85 10.18
CA PRO A 196 22.07 15.91 11.61
C PRO A 196 22.48 17.34 11.93
N GLU A 197 21.70 18.01 12.80
CA GLU A 197 22.07 19.32 13.30
C GLU A 197 23.53 19.24 13.77
N PRO A 198 24.39 20.20 13.38
CA PRO A 198 25.77 20.18 13.83
C PRO A 198 25.73 20.12 15.36
N GLU A 199 26.27 19.04 15.93
CA GLU A 199 26.31 18.87 17.37
C GLU A 199 26.82 20.19 17.98
N PRO A 200 26.12 20.76 18.97
CA PRO A 200 26.62 21.95 19.63
C PRO A 200 28.02 21.59 20.12
N VAL A 201 29.01 22.33 19.62
CA VAL A 201 30.40 22.20 20.05
C VAL A 201 30.40 22.54 21.53
N HIS A 202 30.21 21.53 22.38
CA HIS A 202 30.49 21.64 23.79
C HIS A 202 31.99 21.90 23.87
N GLN A 203 32.35 23.16 24.11
CA GLN A 203 33.66 23.52 24.61
C GLN A 203 33.78 22.89 25.99
N ASP A 204 34.22 21.64 26.00
CA ASP A 204 34.63 20.93 27.19
C ASP A 204 35.92 21.58 27.70
N ASP A 205 35.76 22.55 28.60
CA ASP A 205 36.78 22.92 29.57
C ASP A 205 37.02 21.70 30.49
N THR A 206 37.79 20.72 29.99
CA THR A 206 38.26 19.61 30.81
C THR A 206 39.45 20.07 31.67
N PRO A 207 39.38 19.98 33.01
CA PRO A 207 40.58 20.01 33.82
C PRO A 207 41.30 18.66 33.65
N VAL A 208 42.58 18.74 33.25
CA VAL A 208 43.53 17.62 33.16
C VAL A 208 43.48 16.78 34.45
N SER A 209 42.90 15.59 34.36
CA SER A 209 43.01 14.56 35.40
C SER A 209 43.95 13.46 34.90
N GLY A 210 45.03 13.24 35.66
CA GLY A 210 46.09 12.28 35.37
C GLY A 210 45.65 10.81 35.33
N PRO A 211 46.59 9.88 35.08
CA PRO A 211 46.29 8.49 34.76
C PRO A 211 45.71 7.79 36.00
N ARG A 212 44.39 7.52 35.98
CA ARG A 212 43.74 6.70 36.99
C ARG A 212 43.90 5.23 36.63
N ALA A 213 44.61 4.53 37.51
CA ALA A 213 44.71 3.08 37.56
C ALA A 213 43.33 2.42 37.45
N HIS A 214 43.28 1.29 36.74
CA HIS A 214 42.14 0.38 36.72
C HIS A 214 41.82 -0.09 38.14
N ALA A 215 40.90 0.60 38.80
CA ALA A 215 40.25 0.09 39.99
C ALA A 215 39.18 -0.91 39.55
N ASP A 216 39.37 -2.14 40.02
CA ASP A 216 38.48 -3.28 39.91
C ASP A 216 37.04 -2.86 40.21
N ARG A 217 36.15 -2.97 39.22
CA ARG A 217 34.72 -2.68 39.38
C ARG A 217 34.06 -3.97 39.90
N PRO A 218 33.62 -4.02 41.17
CA PRO A 218 33.00 -5.21 41.72
C PRO A 218 31.74 -5.54 40.89
N GLY A 219 31.67 -6.76 40.35
CA GLY A 219 30.54 -7.21 39.53
C GLY A 219 30.86 -7.51 38.07
N ARG A 220 32.08 -7.23 37.58
CA ARG A 220 32.46 -7.56 36.20
C ARG A 220 32.41 -9.06 35.88
N GLU A 221 32.76 -9.90 36.85
CA GLU A 221 32.62 -11.36 36.74
C GLU A 221 31.15 -11.80 36.74
N ALA A 222 30.29 -11.14 37.51
CA ALA A 222 28.86 -11.42 37.52
C ALA A 222 28.18 -11.01 36.20
N ASP A 223 28.62 -9.90 35.60
CA ASP A 223 28.13 -9.47 34.29
C ASP A 223 28.65 -10.37 33.16
N ALA A 224 29.87 -10.88 33.26
CA ALA A 224 30.40 -11.87 32.32
C ALA A 224 29.62 -13.20 32.38
N LEU A 225 29.32 -13.69 33.59
CA LEU A 225 28.51 -14.90 33.76
C LEU A 225 27.08 -14.72 33.22
N ARG A 226 26.47 -13.55 33.44
CA ARG A 226 25.13 -13.25 32.91
C ARG A 226 25.13 -13.16 31.38
N ALA A 227 26.21 -12.67 30.77
CA ALA A 227 26.37 -12.62 29.33
C ALA A 227 26.55 -14.01 28.70
N GLU A 228 27.30 -14.90 29.36
CA GLU A 228 27.46 -16.29 28.90
C GLU A 228 26.16 -17.09 29.01
N GLU A 229 25.40 -16.90 30.08
CA GLU A 229 24.10 -17.54 30.28
C GLU A 229 23.08 -17.10 29.22
N ALA A 230 23.10 -15.81 28.86
CA ALA A 230 22.27 -15.27 27.77
C ALA A 230 22.63 -15.87 26.40
N MET A 231 23.93 -16.01 26.08
CA MET A 231 24.35 -16.63 24.81
C MET A 231 23.95 -18.11 24.72
N ARG A 232 24.03 -18.86 25.84
CA ARG A 232 23.61 -20.27 25.86
C ARG A 232 22.09 -20.40 25.65
N ALA A 233 21.30 -19.52 26.27
CA ALA A 233 19.86 -19.50 26.08
C ALA A 233 19.44 -19.20 24.63
N GLU A 234 20.16 -18.34 23.91
CA GLU A 234 19.90 -18.09 22.48
C GLU A 234 20.23 -19.32 21.62
N GLN A 235 21.31 -20.05 21.91
CA GLN A 235 21.67 -21.26 21.17
C GLN A 235 20.68 -22.40 21.38
N ASP A 236 20.19 -22.57 22.61
CA ASP A 236 19.15 -23.56 22.92
C ASP A 236 17.82 -23.20 22.23
N SER A 237 17.47 -21.91 22.19
CA SER A 237 16.26 -21.43 21.49
C SER A 237 16.32 -21.72 19.98
N ARG A 238 17.48 -21.52 19.35
CA ARG A 238 17.69 -21.85 17.93
C ARG A 238 17.66 -23.35 17.64
N SER A 239 18.07 -24.17 18.62
CA SER A 239 18.07 -25.64 18.48
C SER A 239 16.71 -26.27 18.78
N ALA A 240 15.85 -25.58 19.53
CA ALA A 240 14.52 -26.03 19.90
C ALA A 240 13.44 -25.71 18.84
N GLU A 241 13.72 -24.87 17.84
CA GLU A 241 12.79 -24.69 16.73
C GLU A 241 12.79 -25.93 15.82
N PRO A 242 11.64 -26.62 15.64
CA PRO A 242 11.56 -27.72 14.69
C PRO A 242 11.85 -27.17 13.30
N ASP A 243 12.88 -27.72 12.66
CA ASP A 243 13.35 -27.35 11.33
C ASP A 243 12.19 -27.28 10.33
N LEU A 244 12.30 -26.38 9.35
CA LEU A 244 11.27 -26.14 8.32
C LEU A 244 10.87 -27.44 7.62
N ALA A 245 11.79 -28.39 7.48
CA ALA A 245 11.51 -29.72 6.94
C ALA A 245 10.52 -30.53 7.80
N SER A 246 10.65 -30.49 9.14
CA SER A 246 9.73 -31.17 10.07
C SER A 246 8.35 -30.53 10.10
N ARG A 247 8.28 -29.19 9.96
CA ARG A 247 7.00 -28.47 9.83
C ARG A 247 6.30 -28.81 8.51
N ALA A 248 7.05 -28.86 7.41
CA ALA A 248 6.53 -29.25 6.10
C ALA A 248 6.02 -30.71 6.09
N ALA A 249 6.76 -31.64 6.70
CA ALA A 249 6.33 -33.04 6.82
C ALA A 249 5.05 -33.20 7.65
N SER A 250 4.93 -32.46 8.77
CA SER A 250 3.72 -32.47 9.61
C SER A 250 2.51 -31.88 8.90
N LEU A 251 2.71 -30.86 8.06
CA LEU A 251 1.64 -30.25 7.26
C LEU A 251 1.19 -31.19 6.13
N ALA A 252 2.15 -31.83 5.44
CA ALA A 252 1.85 -32.80 4.39
C ALA A 252 1.06 -34.02 4.92
N ALA A 253 1.41 -34.54 6.10
CA ALA A 253 0.67 -35.62 6.75
C ALA A 253 -0.77 -35.22 7.10
N ARG A 254 -0.98 -33.97 7.55
CA ARG A 254 -2.31 -33.46 7.90
C ARG A 254 -3.19 -33.25 6.65
N VAL A 255 -2.60 -32.78 5.55
CA VAL A 255 -3.28 -32.67 4.25
C VAL A 255 -3.65 -34.04 3.71
N ALA A 256 -2.75 -35.03 3.80
CA ALA A 256 -3.03 -36.39 3.37
C ALA A 256 -4.21 -37.01 4.13
N ASN A 257 -4.29 -36.83 5.46
CA ASN A 257 -5.42 -37.29 6.26
C ASN A 257 -6.75 -36.66 5.83
N LEU A 258 -6.75 -35.34 5.55
CA LEU A 258 -7.95 -34.62 5.11
C LEU A 258 -8.46 -35.11 3.75
N VAL A 259 -7.55 -35.52 2.87
CA VAL A 259 -7.88 -36.05 1.54
C VAL A 259 -8.34 -37.51 1.62
N SER A 260 -7.85 -38.29 2.59
CA SER A 260 -8.30 -39.67 2.82
C SER A 260 -9.63 -39.78 3.59
N GLU A 261 -10.03 -38.76 4.35
CA GLU A 261 -11.34 -38.68 5.01
C GLU A 261 -12.45 -38.12 4.09
N ALA A 262 -12.41 -38.45 2.80
CA ALA A 262 -13.56 -38.25 1.93
C ALA A 262 -14.69 -39.20 2.37
N PRO A 263 -15.93 -38.71 2.59
CA PRO A 263 -17.03 -39.55 3.05
C PRO A 263 -17.41 -40.57 1.97
N ASP A 264 -17.16 -41.84 2.26
CA ASP A 264 -17.81 -42.96 1.61
C ASP A 264 -19.32 -42.85 1.83
N GLY A 265 -20.07 -42.75 0.73
CA GLY A 265 -21.52 -42.98 0.71
C GLY A 265 -22.38 -41.74 0.59
N GLY A 266 -22.82 -41.46 -0.64
CA GLY A 266 -23.87 -40.47 -0.86
C GLY A 266 -24.15 -40.19 -2.33
N GLN A 267 -24.60 -41.21 -3.09
CA GLN A 267 -25.25 -40.99 -4.38
C GLN A 267 -26.50 -40.10 -4.17
N THR A 268 -26.37 -38.80 -4.39
CA THR A 268 -27.52 -37.90 -4.51
C THR A 268 -28.12 -38.06 -5.90
N ASN A 269 -29.19 -38.84 -5.98
CA ASN A 269 -30.06 -39.01 -7.15
C ASN A 269 -30.71 -37.67 -7.55
N LEU A 270 -30.04 -36.93 -8.43
CA LEU A 270 -30.56 -35.71 -9.09
C LEU A 270 -31.66 -35.99 -10.13
N SER A 271 -31.92 -37.27 -10.44
CA SER A 271 -32.96 -37.71 -11.37
C SER A 271 -34.38 -37.67 -10.81
N ALA A 272 -34.57 -37.53 -9.48
CA ALA A 272 -35.89 -37.48 -8.87
C ALA A 272 -36.59 -36.11 -8.97
N TYR A 273 -35.88 -35.04 -9.33
CA TYR A 273 -36.42 -33.67 -9.38
C TYR A 273 -36.78 -33.19 -10.79
N LEU A 274 -36.52 -33.97 -11.84
CA LEU A 274 -36.69 -33.54 -13.24
C LEU A 274 -37.95 -34.10 -13.95
N ASP A 275 -38.68 -35.05 -13.36
CA ASP A 275 -39.86 -35.69 -13.99
C ASP A 275 -41.22 -35.20 -13.42
N GLY A 276 -41.26 -34.07 -12.71
CA GLY A 276 -42.43 -33.68 -11.89
C GLY A 276 -43.43 -32.66 -12.47
N GLU A 277 -43.13 -31.92 -13.54
CA GLU A 277 -44.00 -30.82 -13.97
C GLU A 277 -44.13 -30.72 -15.50
N TYR A 278 -44.94 -31.59 -16.13
CA TYR A 278 -45.70 -31.27 -17.35
C TYR A 278 -46.75 -32.36 -17.60
N GLY A 279 -47.98 -32.18 -17.11
CA GLY A 279 -49.09 -33.04 -17.50
C GLY A 279 -50.42 -32.80 -16.77
N SER A 280 -51.42 -32.31 -17.50
CA SER A 280 -52.86 -32.20 -17.18
C SER A 280 -53.27 -30.92 -16.42
N GLY A 281 -54.10 -30.02 -16.94
CA GLY A 281 -54.84 -29.97 -18.20
C GLY A 281 -55.93 -28.90 -18.12
N ARG A 282 -56.14 -28.15 -19.20
CA ARG A 282 -57.43 -27.88 -19.85
C ARG A 282 -57.23 -27.09 -21.13
#